data_AF-A0A2P6TYN0-F1
#
_entry.id   AF-A0A2P6TYN0-F1
#
_cell.length_a   1.000
_cell.length_b   1.000
_cell.length_c   1.000
_cell.angle_alpha   90.00
_cell.angle_beta   90.00
_cell.angle_gamma   90.00
#
_symmetry.space_group_name_H-M   'P 1'
#
loop_
_entity.id
_entity.type
_entity.pdbx_description
1 polymer ?
#
loop_
_entity_poly.entity_id
_entity_poly.type
_entity_poly.pdbx_seq_one_letter_code
_entity_poly.pdbx_strand_id
1 'polypeptide(L)'
;MPPRPTHDGSDHSYRMVIEDRYKRMASMRRTIGVSAVVQLAYICARTLWHSIPFLTGEPRLTLSTEYIFGAGVALFALRAWAFGFGKAHRERLWAIMAYSLGSALLVAECTLIFYMYHIDANMMGRTAGKQYPQMLGKHCAGRLGLPAATLVLIATWFERLLDLVGLVAGFTNVWVTKEYVMERKAQAKEAAAKRE
;
A
#
# COMPACT_ATOMS: atom_id res chain seq x y z
N MET A 1 7.07 -31.77 45.10
CA MET A 1 7.25 -31.18 43.76
C MET A 1 7.52 -32.32 42.80
N PRO A 2 6.75 -32.49 41.71
CA PRO A 2 7.13 -33.47 40.69
C PRO A 2 8.45 -33.04 40.03
N PRO A 3 9.31 -34.00 39.65
CA PRO A 3 10.64 -33.72 39.11
C PRO A 3 10.54 -33.02 37.75
N ARG A 4 11.45 -32.08 37.48
CA ARG A 4 11.56 -31.42 36.17
C ARG A 4 12.02 -32.46 35.13
N PRO A 5 11.39 -32.54 33.95
CA PRO A 5 11.84 -33.44 32.89
C PRO A 5 13.22 -33.05 32.36
N THR A 6 14.13 -34.03 32.32
CA THR A 6 15.51 -33.97 31.84
C THR A 6 15.61 -34.09 30.32
N HIS A 7 14.97 -33.18 29.57
CA HIS A 7 15.11 -33.07 28.11
C HIS A 7 15.38 -31.61 27.70
N ASP A 8 16.61 -31.13 27.91
CA ASP A 8 16.99 -29.72 27.66
C ASP A 8 17.25 -29.38 26.17
N GLY A 9 17.42 -30.38 25.28
CA GLY A 9 17.70 -30.15 23.86
C GLY A 9 16.47 -29.81 23.00
N SER A 10 15.33 -30.46 23.29
CA SER A 10 14.06 -30.19 22.59
C SER A 10 13.42 -28.89 23.05
N ASP A 11 13.62 -28.51 24.31
CA ASP A 11 13.01 -27.31 24.89
C ASP A 11 13.74 -26.03 24.47
N HIS A 12 15.07 -26.07 24.35
CA HIS A 12 15.85 -24.95 23.81
C HIS A 12 15.59 -24.72 22.31
N SER A 13 15.57 -25.79 21.51
CA SER A 13 15.24 -25.70 20.09
C SER A 13 13.80 -25.22 19.86
N TYR A 14 12.84 -25.68 20.67
CA TYR A 14 11.45 -25.21 20.62
C TYR A 14 11.32 -23.73 21.00
N ARG A 15 12.02 -23.27 22.04
CA ARG A 15 12.07 -21.85 22.44
C ARG A 15 12.68 -20.96 21.36
N MET A 16 13.75 -21.42 20.70
CA MET A 16 14.39 -20.71 19.58
C MET A 16 13.42 -20.55 18.39
N VAL A 17 12.70 -21.61 18.02
CA VAL A 17 11.70 -21.56 16.93
C VAL A 17 10.57 -20.58 17.25
N ILE A 18 10.10 -20.55 18.50
CA ILE A 18 9.08 -19.60 18.95
C ILE A 18 9.61 -18.16 18.88
N GLU A 19 10.82 -17.92 19.38
CA GLU A 19 11.44 -16.59 19.41
C GLU A 19 11.66 -16.05 17.99
N ASP A 20 12.17 -16.87 17.07
CA ASP A 20 12.36 -16.50 15.67
C ASP A 20 11.02 -16.20 14.97
N ARG A 21 9.98 -16.97 15.29
CA ARG A 21 8.62 -16.73 14.77
C ARG A 21 8.06 -15.39 15.29
N TYR A 22 8.25 -15.07 16.58
CA TYR A 22 7.84 -13.77 17.14
C TYR A 22 8.61 -12.60 16.50
N LYS A 23 9.93 -12.72 16.33
CA LYS A 23 10.77 -11.71 15.66
C LYS A 23 10.31 -11.48 14.22
N ARG A 24 10.04 -12.55 13.48
CA ARG A 24 9.53 -12.49 12.10
C ARG A 24 8.18 -11.78 12.02
N MET A 25 7.25 -12.12 12.91
CA MET A 25 5.94 -11.48 12.97
C MET A 25 6.02 -10.00 13.33
N ALA A 26 6.91 -9.62 14.25
CA ALA A 26 7.16 -8.23 14.58
C ALA A 26 7.74 -7.46 13.38
N SER A 27 8.69 -8.07 12.65
CA SER A 27 9.25 -7.52 11.42
C SER A 27 8.18 -7.31 10.35
N MET A 28 7.35 -8.33 10.08
CA MET A 28 6.24 -8.23 9.13
C MET A 28 5.26 -7.11 9.53
N ARG A 29 4.88 -7.01 10.81
CA ARG A 29 4.00 -5.94 11.30
C ARG A 29 4.62 -4.55 11.11
N ARG A 30 5.93 -4.42 11.32
CA ARG A 30 6.67 -3.18 11.04
C ARG A 30 6.64 -2.85 9.55
N THR A 31 6.92 -3.81 8.69
CA THR A 31 6.92 -3.64 7.23
C THR A 31 5.54 -3.25 6.71
N ILE A 32 4.48 -3.95 7.12
CA ILE A 32 3.08 -3.57 6.82
C ILE A 32 2.84 -2.12 7.26
N GLY A 33 3.33 -1.75 8.43
CA GLY A 33 3.14 -0.41 8.96
C GLY A 33 3.85 0.68 8.17
N VAL A 34 5.10 0.44 7.77
CA VAL A 34 5.88 1.37 6.94
C VAL A 34 5.27 1.46 5.55
N SER A 35 4.97 0.33 4.91
CA SER A 35 4.39 0.30 3.57
C SER A 35 3.02 0.99 3.52
N ALA A 36 2.18 0.85 4.55
CA ALA A 36 0.92 1.58 4.63
C ALA A 36 1.10 3.10 4.76
N VAL A 37 2.14 3.55 5.47
CA VAL A 37 2.46 5.00 5.56
C VAL A 37 2.99 5.51 4.21
N VAL A 38 3.86 4.76 3.55
CA VAL A 38 4.35 5.11 2.20
C VAL A 38 3.18 5.15 1.22
N GLN A 39 2.26 4.18 1.28
CA GLN A 39 1.06 4.15 0.44
C GLN A 39 0.14 5.35 0.71
N LEU A 40 -0.07 5.73 1.98
CA LEU A 40 -0.83 6.93 2.33
C LEU A 40 -0.15 8.21 1.80
N ALA A 41 1.17 8.33 1.98
CA ALA A 41 1.94 9.47 1.48
C ALA A 41 1.87 9.56 -0.06
N TYR A 42 1.98 8.43 -0.75
CA TYR A 42 1.78 8.33 -2.19
C TYR A 42 0.37 8.78 -2.60
N ILE A 43 -0.68 8.30 -1.93
CA ILE A 43 -2.06 8.68 -2.23
C ILE A 43 -2.26 10.18 -2.04
N CYS A 44 -1.77 10.76 -0.93
CA CYS A 44 -1.81 12.20 -0.72
C CYS A 44 -1.06 12.97 -1.81
N ALA A 45 0.16 12.56 -2.16
CA ALA A 45 0.95 13.18 -3.21
C ALA A 45 0.25 13.08 -4.58
N ARG A 46 -0.35 11.92 -4.89
CA ARG A 46 -1.11 11.69 -6.12
C ARG A 46 -2.36 12.56 -6.16
N THR A 47 -3.13 12.63 -5.08
CA THR A 47 -4.31 13.51 -4.98
C THR A 47 -3.92 14.97 -5.15
N LEU A 48 -2.85 15.43 -4.51
CA LEU A 48 -2.34 16.79 -4.68
C LEU A 48 -1.91 17.06 -6.13
N TRP A 49 -1.17 16.13 -6.74
CA TRP A 49 -0.76 16.21 -8.15
C TRP A 49 -1.95 16.33 -9.08
N HIS A 50 -2.98 15.52 -8.84
CA HIS A 50 -4.20 15.46 -9.65
C HIS A 50 -5.18 16.60 -9.32
N SER A 51 -4.94 17.38 -8.26
CA SER A 51 -5.73 18.57 -7.93
C SER A 51 -5.27 19.82 -8.68
N ILE A 52 -4.08 19.81 -9.28
CA ILE A 52 -3.52 20.96 -10.02
C ILE A 52 -4.48 21.50 -11.09
N PRO A 53 -5.13 20.66 -11.93
CA PRO A 53 -6.01 21.17 -12.99
C PRO A 53 -7.28 21.82 -12.46
N PHE A 54 -7.79 21.34 -11.33
CA PHE A 54 -8.92 21.95 -10.64
C PHE A 54 -8.57 23.38 -10.20
N LEU A 55 -7.37 23.58 -9.66
CA LEU A 55 -6.86 24.91 -9.29
C LEU A 55 -6.66 25.83 -10.50
N THR A 56 -6.46 25.28 -11.70
CA THR A 56 -6.34 26.05 -12.95
C THR A 56 -7.64 26.18 -13.73
N GLY A 57 -8.77 25.73 -13.18
CA GLY A 57 -10.09 25.81 -13.83
C GLY A 57 -10.28 24.84 -15.02
N GLU A 58 -9.42 23.83 -15.15
CA GLU A 58 -9.52 22.81 -16.19
C GLU A 58 -10.43 21.65 -15.71
N PRO A 59 -11.16 20.97 -16.62
CA PRO A 59 -12.07 19.90 -16.25
C PRO A 59 -11.34 18.69 -15.65
N ARG A 60 -12.01 17.97 -14.76
CA ARG A 60 -11.49 16.74 -14.13
C ARG A 60 -11.08 15.74 -15.21
N LEU A 61 -9.83 15.32 -15.19
CA LEU A 61 -9.31 14.34 -16.17
C LEU A 61 -9.69 12.90 -15.82
N THR A 62 -9.82 12.58 -14.52
CA THR A 62 -10.21 11.26 -14.06
C THR A 62 -11.15 11.32 -12.88
N LEU A 63 -12.08 10.38 -12.84
CA LEU A 63 -12.87 10.08 -11.65
C LEU A 63 -12.08 9.25 -10.63
N SER A 64 -11.03 8.54 -11.06
CA SER A 64 -10.28 7.57 -10.24
C SER A 64 -9.55 8.20 -9.05
N THR A 65 -9.13 9.46 -9.12
CA THR A 65 -8.34 10.10 -8.05
C THR A 65 -9.11 10.18 -6.73
N GLU A 66 -10.38 10.55 -6.77
CA GLU A 66 -11.22 10.65 -5.57
C GLU A 66 -11.50 9.26 -4.98
N TYR A 67 -11.70 8.26 -5.83
CA TYR A 67 -11.90 6.86 -5.41
C TYR A 67 -10.64 6.28 -4.76
N ILE A 68 -9.46 6.47 -5.36
CA ILE A 68 -8.17 6.02 -4.80
C ILE A 68 -7.93 6.69 -3.44
N PHE A 69 -8.22 8.00 -3.32
CA PHE A 69 -8.09 8.71 -2.05
C PHE A 69 -9.03 8.13 -0.99
N GLY A 70 -10.32 7.99 -1.31
CA GLY A 70 -11.31 7.42 -0.40
C GLY A 70 -10.97 6.00 0.03
N ALA A 71 -10.56 5.15 -0.91
CA ALA A 71 -10.11 3.79 -0.65
C ALA A 71 -8.84 3.77 0.22
N GLY A 72 -7.88 4.66 -0.04
CA GLY A 72 -6.66 4.83 0.75
C GLY A 72 -6.93 5.18 2.21
N VAL A 73 -7.77 6.20 2.43
CA VAL A 73 -8.17 6.63 3.78
C VAL A 73 -8.93 5.52 4.51
N ALA A 74 -9.88 4.87 3.84
CA ALA A 74 -10.64 3.76 4.41
C ALA A 74 -9.72 2.58 4.80
N LEU A 75 -8.77 2.21 3.93
CA LEU A 75 -7.81 1.15 4.20
C LEU A 75 -6.85 1.50 5.33
N PHE A 76 -6.44 2.77 5.45
CA PHE A 76 -5.59 3.22 6.54
C PHE A 76 -6.32 3.13 7.89
N ALA A 77 -7.59 3.54 7.94
CA ALA A 77 -8.43 3.37 9.12
C ALA A 77 -8.67 1.87 9.45
N LEU A 78 -8.95 1.05 8.43
CA LEU A 78 -9.13 -0.38 8.57
C LEU A 78 -7.88 -1.07 9.12
N ARG A 79 -6.68 -0.69 8.65
CA ARG A 79 -5.40 -1.15 9.20
C ARG A 79 -5.26 -0.77 10.66
N ALA A 80 -5.48 0.48 11.00
CA ALA A 80 -5.38 0.97 12.37
C ALA A 80 -6.29 0.17 13.31
N TRP A 81 -7.49 -0.17 12.85
CA TRP A 81 -8.42 -1.02 13.58
C TRP A 81 -8.00 -2.50 13.65
N ALA A 82 -7.49 -3.05 12.55
CA ALA A 82 -7.10 -4.46 12.44
C ALA A 82 -5.91 -4.83 13.34
N PHE A 83 -4.91 -3.94 13.41
CA PHE A 83 -3.69 -4.13 14.19
C PHE A 83 -3.73 -3.44 15.56
N GLY A 84 -4.68 -2.53 15.79
CA GLY A 84 -4.83 -1.75 17.02
C GLY A 84 -3.74 -0.69 17.22
N PHE A 85 -4.04 0.31 18.05
CA PHE A 85 -3.07 1.28 18.53
C PHE A 85 -2.41 0.77 19.83
N GLY A 86 -1.24 0.13 19.73
CA GLY A 86 -0.41 -0.21 20.89
C GLY A 86 -0.18 -1.70 21.13
N LYS A 87 0.55 -2.00 22.22
CA LYS A 87 1.06 -3.35 22.58
C LYS A 87 0.00 -4.27 23.21
N ALA A 88 -1.11 -3.73 23.72
CA ALA A 88 -2.11 -4.47 24.50
C ALA A 88 -3.36 -4.90 23.70
N HIS A 89 -3.47 -4.50 22.42
CA HIS A 89 -4.66 -4.83 21.63
C HIS A 89 -4.58 -6.21 20.97
N ARG A 90 -5.68 -6.96 21.10
CA ARG A 90 -5.87 -8.24 20.43
C ARG A 90 -6.17 -7.97 18.95
N GLU A 91 -5.21 -8.35 18.11
CA GLU A 91 -5.34 -8.27 16.64
C GLU A 91 -6.57 -9.04 16.15
N ARG A 92 -7.30 -8.44 15.20
CA ARG A 92 -8.52 -9.03 14.63
C ARG A 92 -8.18 -9.67 13.29
N LEU A 93 -7.96 -10.99 13.27
CA LEU A 93 -7.52 -11.71 12.07
C LEU A 93 -8.42 -11.45 10.85
N TRP A 94 -9.75 -11.44 11.05
CA TRP A 94 -10.70 -11.16 9.98
C TRP A 94 -10.55 -9.74 9.41
N ALA A 95 -10.23 -8.76 10.25
CA ALA A 95 -10.03 -7.38 9.82
C ALA A 95 -8.70 -7.23 9.07
N ILE A 96 -7.66 -7.98 9.47
CA ILE A 96 -6.39 -8.05 8.72
C ILE A 96 -6.63 -8.70 7.34
N MET A 97 -7.46 -9.73 7.26
CA MET A 97 -7.84 -10.34 5.98
C MET A 97 -8.62 -9.36 5.08
N ALA A 98 -9.59 -8.63 5.63
CA ALA A 98 -10.33 -7.61 4.90
C ALA A 98 -9.40 -6.49 4.41
N TYR A 99 -8.46 -6.05 5.25
CA TYR A 99 -7.42 -5.10 4.89
C TYR A 99 -6.53 -5.61 3.75
N SER A 100 -6.09 -6.87 3.82
CA SER A 100 -5.27 -7.48 2.78
C SER A 100 -5.99 -7.54 1.43
N LEU A 101 -7.27 -7.92 1.44
CA LEU A 101 -8.10 -7.98 0.23
C LEU A 101 -8.31 -6.59 -0.36
N GLY A 102 -8.72 -5.62 0.45
CA GLY A 102 -8.93 -4.26 -0.01
C GLY A 102 -7.64 -3.60 -0.51
N SER A 103 -6.50 -3.87 0.14
CA SER A 103 -5.18 -3.42 -0.35
C SER A 103 -4.83 -4.04 -1.70
N ALA A 104 -5.14 -5.32 -1.91
CA ALA A 104 -4.91 -5.98 -3.21
C ALA A 104 -5.79 -5.39 -4.32
N LEU A 105 -7.06 -5.10 -4.03
CA LEU A 105 -7.96 -4.43 -4.98
C LEU A 105 -7.46 -3.02 -5.33
N LEU A 106 -7.02 -2.25 -4.34
CA LEU A 106 -6.45 -0.93 -4.57
C LEU A 106 -5.17 -0.99 -5.41
N VAL A 107 -4.30 -1.98 -5.19
CA VAL A 107 -3.10 -2.19 -6.02
C VAL A 107 -3.47 -2.56 -7.45
N ALA A 108 -4.48 -3.42 -7.64
CA ALA A 108 -4.97 -3.78 -8.97
C ALA A 108 -5.52 -2.56 -9.73
N GLU A 109 -6.30 -1.72 -9.05
CA GLU A 109 -6.79 -0.45 -9.60
C GLU A 109 -5.63 0.49 -9.97
N CYS A 110 -4.67 0.72 -9.07
CA CYS A 110 -3.48 1.52 -9.36
C CYS A 110 -2.68 0.97 -10.55
N THR A 111 -2.58 -0.35 -10.70
CA THR A 111 -1.86 -1.00 -11.81
C THR A 111 -2.59 -0.79 -13.13
N LEU A 112 -3.92 -0.95 -13.13
CA LEU A 112 -4.74 -0.70 -14.31
C LEU A 112 -4.62 0.77 -14.75
N ILE A 113 -4.66 1.70 -13.80
CA ILE A 113 -4.51 3.13 -14.08
C ILE A 113 -3.11 3.42 -14.61
N PHE A 114 -2.06 2.87 -14.02
CA PHE A 114 -0.70 3.01 -14.52
C PHE A 114 -0.60 2.54 -15.98
N TYR A 115 -1.19 1.38 -16.30
CA TYR A 115 -1.23 0.86 -17.66
C TYR A 115 -1.96 1.82 -18.61
N MET A 116 -3.16 2.26 -18.24
CA MET A 116 -3.96 3.19 -19.05
C MET A 116 -3.29 4.57 -19.22
N TYR A 117 -2.54 5.04 -18.23
CA TYR A 117 -1.87 6.34 -18.29
C TYR A 117 -0.55 6.32 -19.04
N HIS A 118 0.27 5.28 -18.84
CA HIS A 118 1.67 5.29 -19.25
C HIS A 118 1.99 4.35 -20.40
N ILE A 119 1.15 3.36 -20.66
CA ILE A 119 1.37 2.32 -21.67
C ILE A 119 0.36 2.46 -22.83
N ASP A 120 -0.94 2.47 -22.54
CA ASP A 120 -1.98 2.59 -23.57
C ASP A 120 -3.01 3.68 -23.24
N ALA A 121 -2.66 4.92 -23.61
CA ALA A 121 -3.48 6.10 -23.39
C ALA A 121 -4.84 6.07 -24.11
N ASN A 122 -5.00 5.22 -25.15
CA ASN A 122 -6.26 5.12 -25.89
C ASN A 122 -7.37 4.49 -25.04
N MET A 123 -7.02 3.71 -24.01
CA MET A 123 -7.99 3.14 -23.07
C MET A 123 -8.67 4.20 -22.20
N MET A 124 -8.13 5.42 -22.12
CA MET A 124 -8.76 6.54 -21.39
C MET A 124 -9.94 7.18 -22.15
N GLY A 125 -10.23 6.75 -23.38
CA GLY A 125 -11.37 7.22 -24.15
C GLY A 125 -11.27 8.72 -24.50
N ARG A 126 -12.33 9.50 -24.24
CA ARG A 126 -12.43 10.92 -24.67
C ARG A 126 -11.41 11.86 -24.02
N THR A 127 -10.71 11.43 -22.98
CA THR A 127 -9.63 12.19 -22.33
C THR A 127 -8.23 11.69 -22.72
N ALA A 128 -8.13 10.71 -23.62
CA ALA A 128 -6.87 10.27 -24.21
C ALA A 128 -6.15 11.48 -24.85
N GLY A 129 -5.03 11.91 -24.26
CA GLY A 129 -4.25 13.08 -24.70
C GLY A 129 -4.33 14.32 -23.79
N LYS A 130 -5.23 14.36 -22.80
CA LYS A 130 -5.22 15.37 -21.74
C LYS A 130 -4.65 14.76 -20.47
N GLN A 131 -3.32 14.62 -20.38
CA GLN A 131 -2.68 14.18 -19.14
C GLN A 131 -2.15 15.40 -18.36
N TYR A 132 -1.89 15.22 -17.07
CA TYR A 132 -1.40 16.28 -16.19
C TYR A 132 -0.10 16.95 -16.68
N PRO A 133 0.89 16.20 -17.21
CA PRO A 133 2.12 16.78 -17.74
C PRO A 133 1.88 17.83 -18.83
N GLN A 134 0.93 17.60 -19.74
CA GLN A 134 0.61 18.52 -20.83
C GLN A 134 -0.02 19.82 -20.32
N MET A 135 -0.84 19.75 -19.26
CA MET A 135 -1.39 20.94 -18.61
C MET A 135 -0.33 21.74 -17.85
N LEU A 136 0.62 21.07 -17.20
CA LEU A 136 1.75 21.75 -16.57
C LEU A 136 2.59 22.49 -17.61
N GLY A 137 2.89 21.85 -18.76
CA GLY A 137 3.57 22.50 -19.87
C GLY A 137 2.81 23.73 -20.38
N LYS A 138 1.49 23.62 -20.59
CA LYS A 138 0.63 24.70 -21.08
C LYS A 138 0.61 25.91 -20.14
N HIS A 139 0.45 25.68 -18.83
CA HIS A 139 0.21 26.76 -17.86
C HIS A 139 1.49 27.30 -17.19
N CYS A 140 2.56 26.51 -17.13
CA CYS A 140 3.77 26.86 -16.39
C CYS A 140 4.99 27.19 -17.27
N ALA A 141 5.01 26.83 -18.56
CA ALA A 141 6.15 27.09 -19.45
C ALA A 141 6.58 28.56 -19.46
N GLY A 142 5.63 29.46 -19.71
CA GLY A 142 5.91 30.90 -19.74
C GLY A 142 6.36 31.48 -18.39
N ARG A 143 5.91 30.89 -17.27
CA ARG A 143 6.27 31.36 -15.91
C ARG A 143 7.63 30.87 -15.46
N LEU A 144 8.03 29.68 -15.89
CA LEU A 144 9.29 29.05 -15.52
C LEU A 144 10.43 29.36 -16.50
N GLY A 145 10.14 30.05 -17.62
CA GLY A 145 11.13 30.33 -18.66
C GLY A 145 11.64 29.06 -19.36
N LEU A 146 10.90 27.96 -19.25
CA LEU A 146 11.28 26.66 -19.81
C LEU A 146 10.39 26.32 -21.01
N PRO A 147 10.93 25.62 -22.03
CA PRO A 147 10.10 25.08 -23.11
C PRO A 147 9.02 24.14 -22.56
N ALA A 148 7.80 24.24 -23.07
CA ALA A 148 6.69 23.39 -22.64
C ALA A 148 7.02 21.89 -22.76
N ALA A 149 7.73 21.48 -23.82
CA ALA A 149 8.17 20.10 -24.01
C ALA A 149 9.06 19.59 -22.87
N THR A 150 9.96 20.43 -22.35
CA THR A 150 10.84 20.07 -21.23
C THR A 150 10.03 19.88 -19.94
N LEU A 151 9.09 20.77 -19.66
CA LEU A 151 8.20 20.64 -18.50
C LEU A 151 7.32 19.40 -18.57
N VAL A 152 6.77 19.10 -19.76
CA VAL A 152 6.01 17.87 -19.99
C VAL A 152 6.85 16.64 -19.71
N LEU A 153 8.08 16.59 -20.24
CA LEU A 153 8.97 15.44 -20.02
C LEU A 153 9.28 15.22 -18.53
N ILE A 154 9.64 16.29 -17.82
CA ILE A 154 9.95 16.22 -16.38
C ILE A 154 8.71 15.76 -15.58
N ALA A 155 7.55 16.35 -15.86
CA ALA A 155 6.30 16.00 -15.19
C ALA A 155 5.89 14.54 -15.45
N THR A 156 6.06 14.05 -16.68
CA THR A 156 5.79 12.64 -17.02
C THR A 156 6.70 11.69 -16.25
N TRP A 157 7.99 12.00 -16.15
CA TRP A 157 8.92 11.17 -15.37
C TRP A 157 8.63 11.20 -13.87
N PHE A 158 8.30 12.37 -13.34
CA PHE A 158 7.90 12.52 -11.94
C PHE A 158 6.65 11.69 -11.64
N GLU A 159 5.61 11.79 -12.48
CA GLU A 159 4.36 11.04 -12.32
C GLU A 159 4.58 9.53 -12.41
N ARG A 160 5.38 9.07 -13.37
CA ARG A 160 5.77 7.65 -13.50
C ARG A 160 6.51 7.14 -12.27
N LEU A 161 7.46 7.91 -11.77
CA LEU A 161 8.24 7.53 -10.59
C LEU A 161 7.35 7.45 -9.35
N LEU A 162 6.45 8.43 -9.18
CA LEU A 162 5.49 8.45 -8.09
C LEU A 162 4.59 7.20 -8.11
N ASP A 163 4.07 6.85 -9.29
CA ASP A 163 3.22 5.67 -9.46
C ASP A 163 3.99 4.35 -9.22
N LEU A 164 5.22 4.23 -9.72
CA LEU A 164 6.05 3.06 -9.49
C LEU A 164 6.36 2.86 -8.00
N VAL A 165 6.70 3.93 -7.28
CA VAL A 165 6.92 3.88 -5.83
C VAL A 165 5.65 3.45 -5.10
N GLY A 166 4.50 4.01 -5.48
CA GLY A 166 3.20 3.64 -4.93
C GLY A 166 2.85 2.16 -5.16
N LEU A 167 3.09 1.66 -6.38
CA LEU A 167 2.86 0.26 -6.75
C LEU A 167 3.78 -0.68 -5.98
N VAL A 168 5.09 -0.41 -5.92
CA VAL A 168 6.05 -1.23 -5.17
C VAL A 168 5.67 -1.30 -3.70
N ALA A 169 5.33 -0.16 -3.08
CA ALA A 169 4.87 -0.11 -1.69
C ALA A 169 3.58 -0.93 -1.48
N GLY A 170 2.62 -0.79 -2.40
CA GLY A 170 1.35 -1.52 -2.36
C GLY A 170 1.52 -3.04 -2.52
N PHE A 171 2.28 -3.49 -3.51
CA PHE A 171 2.60 -4.91 -3.71
C PHE A 171 3.32 -5.50 -2.50
N THR A 172 4.32 -4.79 -1.96
CA THR A 172 5.04 -5.21 -0.74
C THR A 172 4.07 -5.35 0.43
N ASN A 173 3.16 -4.38 0.61
CA ASN A 173 2.17 -4.42 1.67
C ASN A 173 1.24 -5.64 1.56
N VAL A 174 0.71 -5.90 0.36
CA VAL A 174 -0.18 -7.05 0.09
C VAL A 174 0.55 -8.37 0.34
N TRP A 175 1.78 -8.50 -0.17
CA TRP A 175 2.60 -9.70 0.00
C TRP A 175 2.85 -10.00 1.48
N VAL A 176 3.39 -9.03 2.23
CA VAL A 176 3.74 -9.22 3.64
C VAL A 176 2.49 -9.42 4.50
N THR A 177 1.39 -8.74 4.19
CA THR A 177 0.12 -8.96 4.92
C THR A 177 -0.43 -10.37 4.68
N LYS A 178 -0.33 -10.89 3.46
CA LYS A 178 -0.72 -12.27 3.16
C LYS A 178 0.11 -13.27 3.97
N GLU A 179 1.44 -13.12 3.98
CA GLU A 179 2.32 -13.99 4.78
C GLU A 179 1.98 -13.90 6.27
N TYR A 180 1.75 -12.70 6.79
CA TYR A 180 1.33 -12.47 8.18
C TYR A 180 0.04 -13.22 8.53
N VAL A 181 -0.97 -13.13 7.66
CA VAL A 181 -2.26 -13.84 7.85
C VAL A 181 -2.07 -15.35 7.85
N MET A 182 -1.24 -15.88 6.95
CA MET A 182 -0.97 -17.31 6.87
C MET A 182 -0.28 -17.81 8.15
N GLU A 183 0.71 -17.07 8.66
CA GLU A 183 1.40 -17.39 9.91
C GLU A 183 0.44 -17.36 11.12
N ARG A 184 -0.45 -16.36 11.19
CA ARG A 184 -1.48 -16.27 12.26
C ARG A 184 -2.47 -17.42 12.20
N LYS A 185 -2.87 -17.85 11.01
CA LYS A 185 -3.76 -19.01 10.83
C LYS A 185 -3.08 -20.30 11.26
N ALA A 186 -1.80 -20.48 10.93
CA ALA A 186 -1.01 -21.63 11.39
C ALA A 186 -0.93 -21.67 12.92
N GLN A 187 -0.62 -20.54 13.57
CA GLN A 187 -0.60 -20.44 15.03
C GLN A 187 -1.96 -20.77 15.67
N ALA A 188 -3.06 -20.30 15.08
CA ALA A 188 -4.40 -20.59 15.59
C ALA A 188 -4.74 -22.08 15.51
N LYS A 189 -4.33 -22.76 14.42
CA LYS A 189 -4.49 -24.21 14.26
C LYS A 189 -3.63 -25.01 15.25
N GLU A 190 -2.35 -24.66 15.39
CA GLU A 190 -1.45 -25.29 16.36
C GLU A 190 -1.94 -25.14 17.80
N ALA A 191 -2.51 -23.98 18.15
CA ALA A 191 -3.07 -23.73 19.47
C ALA A 191 -4.39 -24.48 19.73
N ALA A 192 -5.19 -24.74 18.69
CA ALA A 192 -6.41 -25.54 18.77
C ALA A 192 -6.07 -27.03 18.97
N ALA A 193 -5.12 -27.57 18.18
CA ALA A 193 -4.69 -28.96 18.26
C ALA A 193 -4.03 -29.34 19.60
N LYS A 194 -3.52 -28.36 20.36
CA LYS A 194 -2.97 -28.56 21.72
C LYS A 194 -4.03 -28.56 22.83
N ARG A 195 -5.28 -28.23 22.51
CA ARG A 195 -6.40 -28.19 23.47
C ARG A 195 -7.31 -29.42 23.40
N GLU A 196 -7.15 -30.23 22.35
CA GLU A 196 -7.74 -31.56 22.19
C GLU A 196 -6.83 -32.61 22.84
#